data_AF-A0A834EWF5-F1
#
_entry.id   AF-A0A834EWF5-F1
#
_cell.length_a   1.000
_cell.length_b   1.000
_cell.length_c   1.000
_cell.angle_alpha   90.00
_cell.angle_beta   90.00
_cell.angle_gamma   90.00
#
_symmetry.space_group_name_H-M   'P 1'
#
loop_
_entity.id
_entity.type
_entity.pdbx_description
1 polymer ?
#
loop_
_entity_poly.entity_id
_entity_poly.type
_entity_poly.pdbx_seq_one_letter_code
_entity_poly.pdbx_strand_id
1 'polypeptide(L)'
;MSSKDRIEIFPSRMAQTIMKARLKGAQTGRNLLKKKSDALTLRFRQILKKIIETKMLMGEVMREAAFSLAEAKFTAGDFSTTVIQNVNKAQVKIRAKKDNVAGNFPTLLEPSGEKR
;
A
#
# COMPACT_ATOMS: atom_id res chain seq x y z
N MET A 1 -36.78 1.19 23.95
CA MET A 1 -36.21 2.13 22.97
C MET A 1 -35.59 3.27 23.77
N SER A 2 -34.26 3.35 23.79
CA SER A 2 -33.53 4.29 24.64
C SER A 2 -33.69 5.71 24.10
N SER A 3 -33.79 6.71 24.96
CA SER A 3 -33.91 8.12 24.56
C SER A 3 -32.73 8.62 23.71
N LYS A 4 -31.61 7.87 23.67
CA LYS A 4 -30.43 8.12 22.83
C LYS A 4 -30.58 7.66 21.36
N ASP A 5 -31.63 6.91 21.03
CA ASP A 5 -31.83 6.34 19.68
C ASP A 5 -32.47 7.33 18.69
N ARG A 6 -32.85 8.54 19.14
CA ARG A 6 -33.54 9.54 18.33
C ARG A 6 -32.88 10.90 18.45
N ILE A 7 -32.93 11.64 17.35
CA ILE A 7 -32.46 13.04 17.33
C ILE A 7 -33.46 13.88 18.13
N GLU A 8 -32.96 14.67 19.07
CA GLU A 8 -33.76 15.64 19.82
C GLU A 8 -34.17 16.78 18.89
N ILE A 9 -35.37 16.67 18.31
CA ILE A 9 -35.97 17.69 17.45
C ILE A 9 -37.44 17.86 17.78
N PHE A 10 -37.91 19.10 17.82
CA PHE A 10 -39.33 19.39 18.02
C PHE A 10 -40.15 18.86 16.84
N PRO A 11 -41.25 18.13 17.07
CA PRO A 11 -42.04 17.52 16.01
C PRO A 11 -42.82 18.60 15.22
N SER A 12 -42.32 18.95 14.03
CA SER A 12 -42.96 19.86 13.09
C SER A 12 -42.92 19.32 11.65
N ARG A 13 -43.79 19.82 10.76
CA ARG A 13 -43.75 19.47 9.33
C ARG A 13 -42.40 19.79 8.68
N MET A 14 -41.79 20.90 9.08
CA MET A 14 -40.45 21.28 8.63
C MET A 14 -39.39 20.28 9.12
N ALA A 15 -39.45 19.88 10.39
CA ALA A 15 -38.54 18.89 10.96
C ALA A 15 -38.65 17.54 10.22
N GLN A 16 -39.84 17.11 9.82
CA GLN A 16 -40.02 15.88 9.04
C GLN A 16 -39.32 15.95 7.68
N THR A 17 -39.42 17.07 6.95
CA THR A 17 -38.73 17.28 5.67
C THR A 17 -37.22 17.24 5.85
N ILE A 18 -36.69 17.91 6.88
CA ILE A 18 -35.25 17.89 7.21
C ILE A 18 -34.79 16.47 7.52
N MET A 19 -35.54 15.70 8.31
CA MET A 19 -35.16 14.33 8.66
C MET A 19 -35.21 13.39 7.46
N LYS A 20 -36.18 13.53 6.56
CA LYS A 20 -36.23 12.77 5.29
C LYS A 20 -35.01 13.10 4.41
N ALA A 21 -34.64 14.36 4.30
CA ALA A 21 -33.45 14.78 3.54
C ALA A 21 -32.15 14.23 4.16
N ARG A 22 -32.01 14.30 5.49
CA ARG A 22 -30.88 13.70 6.22
C ARG A 22 -30.79 12.19 6.02
N LEU A 23 -31.93 11.49 6.10
CA LEU A 23 -31.98 10.05 5.87
C LEU A 23 -31.51 9.69 4.46
N LYS A 24 -32.02 10.39 3.43
CA LYS A 24 -31.61 10.18 2.04
C LYS A 24 -30.11 10.46 1.86
N GLY A 25 -29.59 11.56 2.42
CA GLY A 25 -28.17 11.89 2.40
C GLY A 25 -27.30 10.82 3.08
N ALA A 26 -27.73 10.29 4.23
CA ALA A 26 -27.04 9.21 4.92
C ALA A 26 -27.04 7.90 4.13
N GLN A 27 -28.16 7.54 3.49
CA GLN A 27 -28.26 6.37 2.61
C GLN A 27 -27.30 6.49 1.42
N THR A 28 -27.27 7.66 0.76
CA THR A 28 -26.32 7.92 -0.32
C THR A 28 -24.87 7.89 0.17
N GLY A 29 -24.57 8.54 1.29
CA GLY A 29 -23.24 8.56 1.90
C GLY A 29 -22.72 7.15 2.25
N ARG A 30 -23.57 6.30 2.84
CA ARG A 30 -23.24 4.89 3.10
C ARG A 30 -22.90 4.16 1.81
N ASN A 31 -23.70 4.33 0.76
CA ASN A 31 -23.45 3.66 -0.54
C ASN A 31 -22.13 4.12 -1.17
N LEU A 32 -21.79 5.41 -1.08
CA LEU A 32 -20.51 5.94 -1.57
C LEU A 32 -19.32 5.37 -0.78
N LEU A 33 -19.41 5.35 0.55
CA LEU A 33 -18.37 4.78 1.41
C LEU A 33 -18.21 3.28 1.18
N LYS A 34 -19.32 2.56 0.98
CA LYS A 34 -19.28 1.12 0.65
C LYS A 34 -18.53 0.87 -0.66
N LYS A 35 -18.86 1.62 -1.73
CA LYS A 35 -18.13 1.55 -3.01
C LYS A 35 -16.63 1.85 -2.86
N LYS A 36 -16.27 2.87 -2.07
CA LYS A 36 -14.86 3.18 -1.75
C LYS A 36 -14.19 2.01 -1.03
N SER A 37 -14.84 1.43 -0.02
CA SER A 37 -14.30 0.29 0.73
C SER A 37 -14.11 -0.96 -0.13
N ASP A 38 -15.01 -1.21 -1.08
CA ASP A 38 -14.92 -2.34 -2.00
C ASP A 38 -13.77 -2.15 -2.99
N ALA A 39 -13.58 -0.93 -3.53
CA ALA A 39 -12.45 -0.60 -4.39
C ALA A 39 -11.10 -0.77 -3.66
N LEU A 40 -11.02 -0.31 -2.40
CA LEU A 40 -9.84 -0.48 -1.57
C LEU A 40 -9.56 -1.95 -1.28
N THR A 41 -10.60 -2.74 -0.97
CA THR A 41 -10.46 -4.17 -0.69
C THR A 41 -10.01 -4.95 -1.94
N LEU A 42 -10.52 -4.59 -3.11
CA LEU A 42 -10.08 -5.16 -4.38
C LEU A 42 -8.59 -4.88 -4.62
N ARG A 43 -8.16 -3.63 -4.46
CA ARG A 43 -6.75 -3.24 -4.62
C ARG A 43 -5.85 -3.92 -3.61
N PHE A 44 -6.28 -4.02 -2.35
CA PHE A 44 -5.56 -4.75 -1.32
C PHE A 44 -5.34 -6.22 -1.71
N ARG A 45 -6.38 -6.90 -2.20
CA ARG A 45 -6.26 -8.29 -2.68
C ARG A 45 -5.34 -8.44 -3.88
N GLN A 46 -5.37 -7.50 -4.82
CA GLN A 46 -4.45 -7.47 -5.96
C GLN A 46 -2.99 -7.32 -5.50
N ILE A 47 -2.73 -6.39 -4.56
CA ILE A 47 -1.41 -6.18 -3.97
C ILE A 47 -0.94 -7.43 -3.23
N LEU A 48 -1.82 -8.08 -2.45
CA LEU A 48 -1.49 -9.29 -1.70
C LEU A 48 -1.07 -10.43 -2.63
N LYS A 49 -1.78 -10.65 -3.74
CA LYS A 49 -1.38 -11.64 -4.76
C LYS A 49 0.00 -11.33 -5.33
N LYS A 50 0.21 -10.07 -5.73
CA LYS A 50 1.51 -9.61 -6.27
C LYS A 50 2.64 -9.78 -5.27
N ILE A 51 2.41 -9.53 -3.97
CA ILE A 51 3.40 -9.73 -2.90
C ILE A 51 3.79 -11.21 -2.80
N ILE A 52 2.82 -12.12 -2.84
CA ILE A 52 3.10 -13.57 -2.75
C ILE A 52 3.93 -14.02 -3.95
N GLU A 53 3.50 -13.66 -5.17
CA GLU A 53 4.21 -13.97 -6.41
C GLU A 53 5.65 -13.43 -6.38
N THR A 54 5.81 -12.15 -6.03
CA THR A 54 7.12 -11.50 -5.96
C THR A 54 8.01 -12.12 -4.87
N LYS A 55 7.44 -12.54 -3.73
CA LYS A 55 8.18 -13.20 -2.66
C LYS A 55 8.74 -14.55 -3.10
N MET A 56 7.96 -15.33 -3.86
CA MET A 56 8.42 -16.61 -4.40
C MET A 56 9.56 -16.39 -5.41
N LEU A 57 9.37 -15.47 -6.36
CA LEU A 57 10.40 -15.09 -7.34
C LEU A 57 11.68 -14.57 -6.66
N MET A 58 11.54 -13.76 -5.61
CA MET A 58 12.68 -13.28 -4.83
C MET A 58 13.48 -14.43 -4.21
N GLY A 59 12.82 -15.51 -3.77
CA GLY A 59 13.50 -16.70 -3.26
C GLY A 59 14.34 -17.41 -4.31
N GLU A 60 13.88 -17.49 -5.56
CA GLU A 60 14.63 -18.06 -6.68
C GLU A 60 15.81 -17.17 -7.06
N VAL A 61 15.59 -15.87 -7.24
CA VAL A 61 16.63 -14.89 -7.58
C VAL A 61 17.71 -14.84 -6.49
N MET A 62 17.32 -14.93 -5.22
CA MET A 62 18.28 -14.93 -4.11
C MET A 62 19.10 -16.22 -4.05
N ARG A 63 18.51 -17.37 -4.44
CA ARG A 63 19.24 -18.64 -4.55
C ARG A 63 20.29 -18.59 -5.67
N GLU A 64 19.91 -18.07 -6.83
CA GLU A 64 20.82 -17.87 -7.96
C GLU A 64 21.95 -16.90 -7.59
N ALA A 65 21.62 -15.75 -6.99
CA ALA A 65 22.63 -14.77 -6.55
C ALA A 65 23.61 -15.35 -5.51
N ALA A 66 23.12 -16.18 -4.57
CA ALA A 66 23.98 -16.87 -3.62
C ALA A 66 24.91 -17.89 -4.29
N PHE A 67 24.44 -18.57 -5.34
CA PHE A 67 25.26 -19.48 -6.13
C PHE A 67 26.33 -18.73 -6.92
N SER A 68 25.98 -17.65 -7.61
CA SER A 68 26.96 -16.78 -8.30
C SER A 68 28.00 -16.19 -7.36
N LEU A 69 27.61 -15.86 -6.11
CA LEU A 69 28.56 -15.44 -5.08
C LEU A 69 29.54 -16.56 -4.71
N ALA A 70 29.07 -17.81 -4.62
CA ALA A 70 29.94 -18.96 -4.36
C ALA A 70 30.93 -19.22 -5.51
N GLU A 71 30.50 -19.11 -6.76
CA GLU A 71 31.39 -19.20 -7.93
C GLU A 71 32.46 -18.10 -7.93
N ALA A 72 32.07 -16.87 -7.61
CA ALA A 72 33.01 -15.74 -7.47
C ALA A 72 34.02 -16.00 -6.34
N LYS A 73 33.58 -16.55 -5.20
CA LYS A 73 34.48 -16.90 -4.09
C LYS A 73 35.40 -18.06 -4.42
N PHE A 74 34.93 -19.04 -5.19
CA PHE A 74 35.75 -20.17 -5.62
C PHE A 74 36.90 -19.72 -6.53
N THR A 75 36.64 -18.76 -7.42
CA THR A 75 37.62 -18.27 -8.40
C THR A 75 38.55 -17.20 -7.83
N ALA A 76 38.02 -16.22 -7.10
CA ALA A 76 38.78 -15.05 -6.63
C ALA A 76 39.21 -15.13 -5.16
N GLY A 77 38.82 -16.17 -4.42
CA GLY A 77 39.03 -16.27 -2.98
C GLY A 77 38.09 -15.38 -2.17
N ASP A 78 38.43 -15.08 -0.92
CA ASP A 78 37.59 -14.24 -0.05
C ASP A 78 37.83 -12.74 -0.30
N PHE A 79 36.94 -12.12 -1.06
CA PHE A 79 36.94 -10.67 -1.34
C PHE A 79 35.97 -9.88 -0.44
N SER A 80 35.33 -10.52 0.54
CA SER A 80 34.27 -9.90 1.35
C SER A 80 34.77 -8.71 2.17
N THR A 81 35.93 -8.83 2.81
CA THR A 81 36.56 -7.77 3.60
C THR A 81 36.90 -6.55 2.76
N THR A 82 37.48 -6.76 1.58
CA THR A 82 37.81 -5.70 0.62
C THR A 82 36.58 -4.94 0.13
N VAL A 83 35.48 -5.65 -0.16
CA VAL A 83 34.23 -5.01 -0.61
C VAL A 83 33.60 -4.19 0.52
N ILE A 84 33.58 -4.71 1.75
CA ILE A 84 33.00 -4.04 2.92
C ILE A 84 33.82 -2.79 3.30
N GLN A 85 35.15 -2.84 3.19
CA GLN A 85 36.02 -1.71 3.50
C GLN A 85 35.95 -0.61 2.43
N ASN A 86 35.79 -0.97 1.15
CA ASN A 86 35.76 -0.03 0.03
C ASN A 86 34.35 0.48 -0.31
N VAL A 87 33.58 0.93 0.70
CA VAL A 87 32.26 1.55 0.51
C VAL A 87 32.34 3.06 0.78
N ASN A 88 31.94 3.88 -0.19
CA ASN A 88 31.93 5.35 -0.05
C ASN A 88 30.53 5.94 -0.25
N LYS A 89 29.99 5.87 -1.47
CA LYS A 89 28.65 6.40 -1.81
C LYS A 89 27.78 5.30 -2.38
N ALA A 90 26.50 5.33 -2.04
CA ALA A 90 25.50 4.44 -2.62
C ALA A 90 25.31 4.73 -4.11
N GLN A 91 25.48 3.71 -4.94
CA GLN A 91 25.22 3.77 -6.38
C GLN A 91 23.72 3.77 -6.69
N VAL A 92 22.92 3.00 -5.96
CA VAL A 92 21.47 2.92 -6.11
C VAL A 92 20.80 3.56 -4.89
N LYS A 93 19.89 4.50 -5.12
CA LYS A 93 19.08 5.16 -4.09
C LYS A 93 17.60 4.86 -4.30
N ILE A 94 16.75 5.33 -3.40
CA ILE A 94 15.29 5.16 -3.48
C ILE A 94 14.64 6.52 -3.28
N ARG A 95 13.52 6.80 -3.97
CA ARG A 95 12.65 7.95 -3.75
C ARG A 95 11.25 7.49 -3.34
N ALA A 96 10.64 8.25 -2.43
CA ALA A 96 9.25 8.06 -2.06
C ALA A 96 8.33 8.81 -3.03
N LYS A 97 7.29 8.14 -3.50
CA LYS A 97 6.24 8.69 -4.36
C LYS A 97 4.88 8.38 -3.74
N LYS A 98 3.94 9.31 -3.85
CA LYS A 98 2.55 9.07 -3.42
C LYS A 98 1.74 8.58 -4.62
N ASP A 99 1.04 7.47 -4.46
CA ASP A 99 0.07 6.98 -5.43
C ASP A 99 -1.35 7.20 -4.90
N ASN A 100 -2.35 7.42 -5.75
CA ASN A 100 -3.72 7.66 -5.33
C ASN A 100 -4.60 6.43 -5.59
N VAL A 101 -5.09 5.82 -4.50
CA VAL A 101 -6.02 4.71 -4.55
C VAL A 101 -7.34 5.12 -3.90
N ALA A 102 -8.34 5.47 -4.72
CA ALA A 102 -9.67 5.86 -4.27
C ALA A 102 -9.68 7.01 -3.22
N GLY A 103 -8.75 7.96 -3.34
CA GLY A 103 -8.58 9.07 -2.41
C GLY A 103 -7.78 8.73 -1.15
N ASN A 104 -7.18 7.54 -1.07
CA ASN A 104 -6.11 7.22 -0.13
C ASN A 104 -4.76 7.37 -0.85
N PHE A 105 -3.73 7.87 -0.15
CA PHE A 105 -2.42 8.14 -0.76
C PHE A 105 -1.30 7.29 -0.16
N PRO A 106 -1.21 5.97 -0.47
CA PRO A 106 -0.08 5.15 -0.06
C PRO A 106 1.25 5.65 -0.66
N THR A 107 2.32 5.49 0.11
CA THR A 107 3.70 5.77 -0.34
C THR A 107 4.29 4.55 -1.02
N LEU A 108 4.79 4.72 -2.24
CA LEU A 108 5.55 3.76 -3.01
C LEU A 108 7.03 4.17 -3.07
N LEU A 109 7.90 3.17 -3.12
CA LEU A 109 9.34 3.35 -3.25
C LEU A 109 9.74 3.08 -4.71
N GLU A 110 10.39 4.05 -5.35
CA GLU A 110 10.94 3.91 -6.70
C GLU A 110 12.47 3.98 -6.64
N PRO A 111 13.20 3.06 -7.30
CA PRO A 111 14.65 3.14 -7.36
C PRO A 111 15.07 4.42 -8.10
N SER A 112 16.01 5.16 -7.52
CA SER A 112 16.63 6.36 -8.05
C SER A 112 18.14 6.11 -8.21
N GLY A 113 18.51 5.53 -9.35
CA GLY A 113 19.89 5.36 -9.78
C GLY A 113 19.97 5.44 -11.30
N GLU A 114 21.03 6.06 -11.82
CA GLU A 114 21.34 6.13 -13.24
C GLU A 114 21.42 4.71 -13.82
N LYS A 115 20.57 4.38 -14.79
CA LYS A 115 20.75 3.17 -15.60
C LYS A 115 22.04 3.38 -16.41
N ARG A 116 23.11 2.65 -16.06
CA ARG A 116 24.19 2.38 -17.01
C ARG A 116 23.73 1.29 -17.96
#